data_AF-A0A1K2HZB5-F1
#
_entry.id   AF-A0A1K2HZB5-F1
#
_cell.length_a   1.000
_cell.length_b   1.000
_cell.length_c   1.000
_cell.angle_alpha   90.00
_cell.angle_beta   90.00
_cell.angle_gamma   90.00
#
_symmetry.space_group_name_H-M   'P 1'
#
loop_
_entity.id
_entity.type
_entity.pdbx_description
1 polymer ?
#
loop_
_entity_poly.entity_id
_entity_poly.type
_entity_poly.pdbx_seq_one_letter_code
_entity_poly.pdbx_strand_id
1 'polypeptide(L)' 'MTVTFQLPPALEARIEAIIHRTGRNRDAVIEDILTQGIEDVEDYHRGAEVLERIRNGDEELLSASDMRRELGLDD' A
#
# COMPACT_ATOMS: atom_id res chain seq x y z
N MET A 1 -22.36 6.73 -5.05
CA MET A 1 -21.76 6.86 -6.39
C MET A 1 -21.58 5.46 -6.93
N THR A 2 -21.87 5.21 -8.21
CA THR A 2 -21.68 3.88 -8.82
C THR A 2 -20.58 3.97 -9.86
N VAL A 3 -19.62 3.04 -9.80
CA VAL A 3 -18.53 2.93 -10.77
C VAL A 3 -18.63 1.55 -11.41
N THR A 4 -18.67 1.51 -12.74
CA THR A 4 -18.71 0.27 -13.52
C THR A 4 -17.49 0.21 -14.42
N PHE A 5 -16.74 -0.87 -14.34
CA PHE A 5 -15.56 -1.10 -15.17
C PHE A 5 -15.42 -2.59 -15.49
N GLN A 6 -14.71 -2.91 -16.56
CA GLN A 6 -14.44 -4.29 -16.97
C GLN A 6 -13.14 -4.75 -16.34
N LEU A 7 -13.18 -5.90 -15.66
CA LEU A 7 -11.99 -6.50 -15.07
C LEU A 7 -11.26 -7.34 -16.13
N PRO A 8 -9.92 -7.28 -16.19
CA PRO A 8 -9.14 -8.25 -16.95
C PRO A 8 -9.41 -9.67 -16.43
N PRO A 9 -9.50 -10.71 -17.28
CA PRO A 9 -9.84 -12.07 -16.86
C PRO A 9 -8.93 -12.63 -15.76
N ALA A 10 -7.65 -12.26 -15.79
CA ALA A 10 -6.68 -12.67 -14.77
C ALA A 10 -6.98 -12.09 -13.38
N LEU A 11 -7.52 -10.86 -13.31
CA LEU A 11 -7.87 -10.22 -12.05
C LEU A 11 -9.18 -10.79 -11.49
N GLU A 12 -10.16 -11.02 -12.36
CA GLU A 12 -11.41 -11.68 -12.00
C GLU A 12 -11.16 -13.06 -11.39
N ALA A 13 -10.33 -13.89 -12.03
CA ALA A 13 -9.95 -15.21 -11.51
C ALA A 13 -9.29 -15.15 -10.12
N ARG A 14 -8.47 -14.13 -9.85
CA ARG A 14 -7.84 -13.92 -8.53
C ARG A 14 -8.86 -13.54 -7.47
N ILE A 15 -9.81 -12.66 -7.80
CA ILE A 15 -10.87 -12.23 -6.88
C ILE A 15 -11.77 -13.43 -6.54
N GLU A 16 -12.17 -14.22 -7.53
CA GLU A 16 -12.97 -15.44 -7.31
C GLU A 16 -12.24 -16.45 -6.43
N ALA A 17 -10.94 -16.64 -6.62
CA ALA A 17 -10.15 -17.53 -5.75
C ALA A 17 -10.13 -17.05 -4.28
N ILE A 18 -10.06 -15.73 -4.04
CA ILE A 18 -10.12 -15.15 -2.69
C ILE A 18 -11.51 -15.36 -2.07
N ILE A 19 -12.57 -15.10 -2.83
CA ILE A 19 -13.96 -15.31 -2.40
C ILE A 19 -14.18 -16.78 -2.02
N HIS A 20 -13.80 -17.71 -2.90
CA HIS A 20 -13.94 -19.14 -2.65
C HIS A 20 -13.16 -19.62 -1.43
N ARG A 21 -11.92 -19.12 -1.25
CA ARG A 21 -11.07 -19.53 -0.12
C ARG A 21 -11.58 -18.98 1.22
N THR A 22 -12.15 -17.78 1.23
CA THR A 22 -12.53 -17.08 2.46
C THR A 22 -14.01 -17.23 2.81
N GLY A 23 -14.85 -17.63 1.86
CA GLY A 23 -16.31 -17.68 2.01
C GLY A 23 -16.97 -16.31 2.16
N ARG A 24 -16.23 -15.23 1.90
CA ARG A 24 -16.72 -13.85 2.05
C ARG A 24 -17.61 -13.45 0.87
N ASN A 25 -18.52 -12.50 1.12
CA ASN A 25 -19.33 -11.91 0.06
C ASN A 25 -18.44 -11.13 -0.94
N ARG A 26 -18.80 -11.20 -2.23
CA ARG A 26 -18.07 -10.56 -3.34
C ARG A 26 -17.88 -9.05 -3.13
N ASP A 27 -18.94 -8.34 -2.80
CA ASP A 27 -18.91 -6.88 -2.67
C ASP A 27 -17.98 -6.45 -1.53
N ALA A 28 -18.03 -7.17 -0.40
CA ALA A 28 -17.12 -6.92 0.72
C ALA A 28 -15.64 -7.20 0.38
N VAL A 29 -15.36 -8.22 -0.43
CA VAL A 29 -13.98 -8.49 -0.91
C VAL A 29 -13.51 -7.39 -1.86
N ILE A 30 -14.37 -6.92 -2.77
CA ILE A 30 -14.04 -5.86 -3.70
C ILE A 30 -13.82 -4.54 -2.97
N GLU A 31 -14.67 -4.21 -1.99
CA GLU A 31 -14.53 -3.01 -1.16
C GLU A 31 -13.20 -3.01 -0.42
N ASP A 32 -12.83 -4.10 0.25
CA ASP A 32 -11.53 -4.21 0.93
C ASP A 32 -10.35 -4.04 -0.02
N ILE A 33 -10.40 -4.66 -1.21
CA ILE A 33 -9.33 -4.55 -2.20
C ILE A 33 -9.19 -3.11 -2.69
N LEU A 34 -10.30 -2.41 -2.92
CA LEU A 34 -10.28 -1.02 -3.35
C LEU A 34 -9.75 -0.10 -2.26
N THR A 35 -10.19 -0.28 -1.02
CA THR A 35 -9.69 0.49 0.14
C THR A 35 -8.19 0.30 0.31
N GLN A 36 -7.72 -0.95 0.38
CA GLN A 36 -6.29 -1.23 0.50
C GLN A 36 -5.50 -0.68 -0.69
N GLY A 37 -6.05 -0.82 -1.91
CA GLY A 37 -5.39 -0.31 -3.11
C GLY A 37 -5.22 1.22 -3.10
N ILE A 38 -6.15 1.96 -2.49
CA ILE A 38 -6.02 3.41 -2.31
C ILE A 38 -4.94 3.71 -1.27
N GLU A 39 -4.96 3.03 -0.13
CA GLU A 39 -3.94 3.21 0.92
C GLU A 39 -2.52 2.96 0.39
N ASP A 40 -2.34 1.88 -0.38
CA ASP A 40 -1.05 1.53 -0.99
C ASP A 40 -0.56 2.61 -1.98
N VAL A 41 -1.48 3.19 -2.76
CA VAL A 41 -1.17 4.27 -3.71
C VAL A 41 -0.80 5.56 -2.97
N GLU A 42 -1.55 5.91 -1.93
CA GLU A 42 -1.26 7.07 -1.09
C GLU A 42 0.10 6.92 -0.40
N ASP A 43 0.41 5.74 0.14
CA ASP A 43 1.71 5.42 0.73
C ASP A 43 2.85 5.53 -0.27
N TYR A 44 2.67 5.00 -1.47
CA TYR A 44 3.64 5.15 -2.56
C TYR A 44 3.92 6.62 -2.85
N HIS A 45 2.88 7.44 -2.99
CA HIS A 45 3.04 8.86 -3.28
C HIS A 45 3.71 9.63 -2.12
N ARG A 46 3.34 9.33 -0.87
CA ARG A 46 3.99 9.89 0.32
C ARG A 46 5.48 9.56 0.35
N GLY A 47 5.84 8.30 0.09
CA GLY A 47 7.23 7.86 0.03
C GLY A 47 8.00 8.52 -1.12
N ALA A 48 7.39 8.63 -2.30
CA ALA A 48 8.00 9.31 -3.45
C ALA A 48 8.28 10.79 -3.15
N GLU A 49 7.37 11.47 -2.46
CA GLU A 49 7.55 12.87 -2.06
C GLU A 49 8.76 13.04 -1.10
N VAL A 50 8.87 12.16 -0.10
CA VAL A 50 10.03 12.12 0.81
C VAL A 50 11.33 11.90 0.02
N LEU A 51 11.33 10.98 -0.94
CA LEU A 51 12.51 10.72 -1.77
C LEU A 51 12.93 11.94 -2.60
N GLU A 52 11.99 12.73 -3.12
CA GLU A 52 12.34 13.98 -3.81
C GLU A 52 12.95 15.01 -2.86
N ARG A 53 12.41 15.16 -1.65
CA ARG A 53 12.99 16.09 -0.65
C ARG A 53 14.39 15.66 -0.22
N ILE A 54 14.64 14.35 -0.06
CA ILE A 54 15.99 13.81 0.16
C ILE A 54 16.94 14.20 -0.99
N ARG A 55 16.50 14.05 -2.25
CA ARG A 55 17.33 14.42 -3.42
C ARG A 55 17.64 15.91 -3.48
N ASN A 56 16.71 16.75 -3.04
CA ASN A 56 16.90 18.20 -2.99
C ASN A 56 17.71 18.65 -1.77
N GLY A 57 17.96 17.76 -0.80
CA GLY A 57 18.66 18.09 0.44
C GLY A 57 17.77 18.78 1.48
N ASP A 58 16.44 18.70 1.31
CA ASP A 58 15.44 19.32 2.18
C ASP A 58 15.05 18.43 3.37
N GLU A 59 15.59 17.21 3.47
CA GLU A 59 15.34 16.25 4.54
C GLU A 59 16.58 16.04 5.42
N GLU A 60 16.37 15.96 6.72
CA GLU A 60 17.42 15.57 7.67
C GLU A 60 17.69 14.07 7.56
N LEU A 61 18.94 13.71 7.27
CA LEU A 61 19.36 12.31 7.13
C LEU A 61 19.99 11.82 8.42
N LEU A 62 19.41 10.77 9.02
CA LEU A 62 20.02 10.07 10.14
C LEU A 62 20.95 8.97 9.65
N SER A 63 22.09 8.81 10.32
CA SER A 63 22.92 7.63 10.10
C SER A 63 22.22 6.38 10.63
N ALA A 64 22.55 5.21 10.07
CA ALA A 64 21.98 3.96 10.55
C ALA A 64 22.29 3.67 12.03
N SER A 65 23.42 4.16 12.56
CA SER A 65 23.75 4.07 13.98
C SER A 65 22.89 5.01 14.83
N ASP A 66 22.63 6.23 14.37
CA ASP A 66 21.80 7.18 15.12
C ASP A 66 20.34 6.72 15.15
N MET A 67 19.84 6.21 14.04
CA MET A 67 18.49 5.65 13.93
C MET A 67 18.29 4.45 14.87
N ARG A 68 19.23 3.50 14.92
CA ARG A 68 19.12 2.34 15.81
C ARG A 68 19.17 2.75 17.28
N ARG A 69 20.03 3.72 17.64
CA ARG A 69 20.08 4.29 18.99
C ARG A 69 18.75 4.91 19.40
N GLU A 70 18.15 5.69 18.51
CA GLU A 70 16.87 6.36 18.78
C GLU A 70 15.69 5.39 18.89
N LEU A 71 15.70 4.31 18.10
CA LEU A 71 14.68 3.26 18.14
C LEU A 71 14.90 2.21 19.24
N GLY A 72 16.01 2.28 19.99
CA GLY A 72 16.36 1.27 21.00
C GLY A 72 16.68 -0.10 20.38
N LEU A 73 17.32 -0.11 19.20
CA LEU A 73 17.70 -1.30 18.43
C LEU A 73 19.23 -1.52 18.38
N ASP A 74 19.97 -0.90 19.31
CA ASP A 74 21.44 -0.97 19.39
C ASP A 74 21.96 -2.15 20.23
N ASP A 75 21.05 -3.00 20.71
CA ASP A 75 21.30 -4.17 21.56
C ASP A 75 21.86 -5.39 20.80
#